data_AF-A0A8T5FEV8-F1
#
_entry.id   AF-A0A8T5FEV8-F1
#
_cell.length_a   1.000
_cell.length_b   1.000
_cell.length_c   1.000
_cell.angle_alpha   90.00
_cell.angle_beta   90.00
_cell.angle_gamma   90.00
#
_symmetry.space_group_name_H-M   'P 1'
#
loop_
_entity.id
_entity.type
_entity.pdbx_description
1 polymer ?
#
loop_
_entity_poly.entity_id
_entity_poly.type
_entity_poly.pdbx_seq_one_letter_code
_entity_poly.pdbx_strand_id
1 'polypeptide(L)'
;MDENDQSHFKLRSGFMLNVFLESDLLEQIKKIQKNQNLKDERDVVIRAIEHYYQQIISGVPKQKEKFDEEFSKTTFDGEIDFKKLEDILMSIKSETLIKKLPQHKIYNLNGAGMMHRFQTKILPVKFSLMCLSKMIVEQNSPWVDLNELKNYALDSAKSFVKKFDSSSIQNKFKVKTGFPTIASNEFKSDDDMHLLLARSSKRFTEEFVGRKLQKHEGIQLGGSLFEMGLIKAKNEKNSSKILVTLSESGQEFVSYTNPLIDFVYKNISKEPSSIFSQQERQFYLKKILPKFDFENNFVKNLMKHQEITHSSDIKEWFKKDFEEYCKDNFPDEHVTLQENSVRVRANTIMGRLMEFEIFTKDPQSKSGPYTRMKNMEDLP
;
A
#
# COMPACT_ATOMS: atom_id res chain seq x y z
N MET A 1 -46.55 -12.39 -31.24
CA MET A 1 -46.26 -13.82 -31.09
C MET A 1 -44.90 -14.04 -31.75
N ASP A 2 -43.78 -14.22 -31.06
CA ASP A 2 -43.59 -14.55 -29.65
C ASP A 2 -42.30 -13.95 -29.09
N GLU A 3 -42.30 -13.82 -27.77
CA GLU A 3 -41.25 -13.32 -26.89
C GLU A 3 -40.08 -14.30 -26.72
N ASN A 4 -38.99 -13.77 -26.18
CA ASN A 4 -37.90 -14.47 -25.47
C ASN A 4 -36.89 -15.28 -26.29
N ASP A 5 -35.72 -14.66 -26.53
CA ASP A 5 -34.46 -15.38 -26.45
C ASP A 5 -33.44 -14.59 -25.62
N GLN A 6 -33.73 -14.49 -24.30
CA GLN A 6 -32.71 -14.20 -23.30
C GLN A 6 -31.87 -15.46 -23.10
N SER A 7 -30.83 -15.63 -23.91
CA SER A 7 -29.79 -16.62 -23.61
C SER A 7 -29.00 -16.14 -22.38
N HIS A 8 -29.47 -16.51 -21.20
CA HIS A 8 -28.69 -16.45 -19.97
C HIS A 8 -27.36 -17.19 -20.19
N PHE A 9 -26.25 -16.46 -20.33
CA PHE A 9 -24.91 -17.01 -20.15
C PHE A 9 -24.73 -17.37 -18.67
N LYS A 10 -25.30 -18.52 -18.26
CA LYS A 10 -24.91 -19.20 -17.02
C LYS A 10 -23.51 -19.77 -17.27
N LEU A 11 -22.49 -19.01 -16.89
CA LEU A 11 -21.12 -19.51 -16.74
C LEU A 11 -21.16 -20.74 -15.82
N ARG A 12 -21.04 -21.94 -16.40
CA ARG A 12 -20.82 -23.16 -15.61
C ARG A 12 -19.52 -22.99 -14.83
N SER A 13 -19.54 -23.34 -13.54
CA SER A 13 -18.37 -23.37 -12.69
C SER A 13 -17.31 -24.29 -13.32
N GLY A 14 -16.24 -23.69 -13.85
CA GLY A 14 -15.17 -24.37 -14.60
C GLY A 14 -14.60 -23.51 -15.72
N PHE A 15 -15.43 -22.67 -16.35
CA PHE A 15 -15.02 -21.91 -17.55
C PHE A 15 -13.96 -20.80 -17.31
N MET A 16 -13.76 -20.33 -16.07
CA MET A 16 -12.88 -19.20 -15.79
C MET A 16 -11.38 -19.51 -15.96
N LEU A 17 -10.99 -20.79 -15.84
CA LEU A 17 -9.58 -21.21 -15.93
C LEU A 17 -9.07 -21.26 -17.38
N ASN A 18 -9.95 -21.39 -18.37
CA ASN A 18 -9.59 -21.38 -19.80
C ASN A 18 -9.11 -20.00 -20.30
N VAL A 19 -9.38 -18.91 -19.58
CA VAL A 19 -9.09 -17.54 -20.06
C VAL A 19 -7.71 -17.04 -19.62
N PHE A 20 -7.07 -17.67 -18.63
CA PHE A 20 -5.89 -17.11 -17.94
C PHE A 20 -4.72 -18.08 -17.74
N LEU A 21 -4.83 -19.34 -18.18
CA LEU A 21 -3.75 -20.31 -18.04
C LEU A 21 -3.05 -20.56 -19.38
N GLU A 22 -1.72 -20.69 -19.34
CA GLU A 22 -0.94 -21.15 -20.49
C GLU A 22 -1.47 -22.51 -20.98
N SER A 23 -1.49 -22.72 -22.30
CA SER A 23 -2.10 -23.89 -22.96
C SER A 23 -1.62 -25.21 -22.37
N ASP A 24 -0.33 -25.28 -22.06
CA ASP A 24 0.35 -26.49 -21.61
C ASP A 24 -0.05 -26.82 -20.17
N LEU A 25 -0.27 -25.80 -19.33
CA LEU A 25 -0.73 -25.97 -17.95
C LEU A 25 -2.19 -26.44 -17.92
N LEU A 26 -3.03 -25.87 -18.80
CA LEU A 26 -4.43 -26.27 -18.91
C LEU A 26 -4.55 -27.73 -19.39
N GLU A 27 -3.70 -28.15 -20.32
CA GLU A 27 -3.67 -29.53 -20.81
C GLU A 27 -3.23 -30.51 -19.71
N GLN A 28 -2.24 -30.14 -18.90
CA GLN A 28 -1.85 -30.91 -17.72
C GLN A 28 -2.97 -31.01 -16.68
N ILE A 29 -3.68 -29.91 -16.39
CA ILE A 29 -4.82 -29.91 -15.47
C ILE A 29 -5.92 -30.84 -15.97
N LYS A 30 -6.27 -30.78 -17.25
CA LYS A 30 -7.28 -31.67 -17.86
C LYS A 30 -6.83 -33.14 -17.84
N LYS A 31 -5.54 -33.40 -18.05
CA LYS A 31 -4.97 -34.76 -17.97
C LYS A 31 -5.06 -35.31 -16.55
N ILE A 32 -4.74 -34.52 -15.53
CA ILE A 32 -4.87 -34.91 -14.12
C ILE A 32 -6.34 -35.11 -13.77
N GLN A 33 -7.23 -34.21 -14.20
CA GLN A 33 -8.67 -34.32 -13.98
C GLN A 33 -9.20 -35.67 -14.48
N LYS A 34 -8.89 -36.02 -15.74
CA LYS A 34 -9.33 -37.26 -16.36
C LYS A 34 -8.74 -38.49 -15.68
N ASN A 35 -7.44 -38.47 -15.39
CA ASN A 35 -6.74 -39.61 -14.79
C ASN A 35 -7.19 -39.89 -13.35
N GLN A 36 -7.57 -38.85 -12.61
CA GLN A 36 -8.01 -38.98 -11.21
C GLN A 36 -9.54 -38.93 -11.04
N ASN A 37 -10.28 -38.93 -12.14
CA ASN A 37 -11.74 -38.88 -12.21
C ASN A 37 -12.36 -37.73 -11.38
N LEU A 38 -11.78 -36.54 -11.52
CA LEU A 38 -12.14 -35.34 -10.78
C LEU A 38 -13.23 -34.52 -11.48
N LYS A 39 -14.03 -33.80 -10.69
CA LYS A 39 -15.26 -33.18 -11.19
C LYS A 39 -15.00 -32.02 -12.15
N ASP A 40 -14.05 -31.16 -11.80
CA ASP A 40 -13.67 -29.98 -12.59
C ASP A 40 -12.21 -29.59 -12.35
N GLU A 41 -11.74 -28.56 -13.05
CA GLU A 41 -10.37 -28.07 -12.91
C GLU A 41 -10.08 -27.48 -11.52
N ARG A 42 -11.10 -27.05 -10.76
CA ARG A 42 -10.90 -26.54 -9.39
C ARG A 42 -10.55 -27.68 -8.44
N ASP A 43 -11.21 -28.82 -8.61
CA ASP A 43 -10.96 -30.03 -7.84
C ASP A 43 -9.51 -30.52 -8.03
N VAL A 44 -8.95 -30.35 -9.23
CA VAL A 44 -7.52 -30.61 -9.51
C VAL A 44 -6.62 -29.68 -8.70
N VAL A 45 -6.92 -28.39 -8.67
CA VAL A 45 -6.13 -27.40 -7.92
C VAL A 45 -6.22 -27.64 -6.41
N ILE A 46 -7.41 -27.92 -5.89
CA ILE A 46 -7.62 -28.23 -4.47
C ILE A 46 -6.81 -29.48 -4.10
N ARG A 47 -6.89 -30.56 -4.89
CA ARG A 47 -6.09 -31.76 -4.64
C ARG A 47 -4.59 -31.52 -4.75
N ALA A 48 -4.13 -30.69 -5.68
CA ALA A 48 -2.72 -30.35 -5.80
C ALA A 48 -2.22 -29.62 -4.54
N ILE A 49 -3.04 -28.70 -4.01
CA ILE A 49 -2.76 -28.00 -2.74
C ILE A 49 -2.76 -28.97 -1.56
N GLU A 50 -3.77 -29.84 -1.46
CA GLU A 50 -3.87 -30.85 -0.40
C GLU A 50 -2.70 -31.84 -0.45
N HIS A 51 -2.32 -32.30 -1.64
CA HIS A 51 -1.18 -33.20 -1.85
C HIS A 51 0.14 -32.52 -1.47
N TYR A 52 0.33 -31.25 -1.87
CA TYR A 52 1.47 -30.45 -1.44
C TYR A 52 1.52 -30.30 0.09
N TYR A 53 0.37 -30.05 0.73
CA TYR A 53 0.25 -29.96 2.18
C TYR A 53 0.55 -31.29 2.89
N GLN A 54 0.05 -32.41 2.35
CA GLN A 54 0.30 -33.76 2.82
C GLN A 54 1.79 -34.12 2.71
N GLN A 55 2.45 -33.76 1.60
CA GLN A 55 3.89 -33.96 1.43
C GLN A 55 4.72 -33.18 2.46
N ILE A 56 4.32 -31.95 2.76
CA ILE A 56 4.95 -31.13 3.81
C ILE A 56 4.76 -31.77 5.20
N ILE A 57 3.58 -32.30 5.49
CA ILE A 57 3.27 -32.94 6.79
C ILE A 57 3.98 -34.30 6.93
N SER A 58 4.08 -35.09 5.86
CA SER A 58 4.69 -36.43 5.90
C SER A 58 6.23 -36.43 5.95
N GLY A 59 6.86 -35.31 5.58
CA GLY A 59 8.32 -35.20 5.44
C GLY A 59 9.06 -34.48 6.57
N VAL A 60 8.38 -34.04 7.64
CA VAL A 60 8.98 -33.16 8.66
C VAL A 60 8.64 -33.64 10.08
N PRO A 61 9.63 -33.88 10.97
CA PRO A 61 9.36 -34.10 12.38
C PRO A 61 8.77 -32.83 12.99
N LYS A 62 7.58 -32.95 13.61
CA LYS A 62 6.82 -31.92 14.33
C LYS A 62 7.51 -30.53 14.39
N GLN A 63 7.41 -29.74 13.33
CA GLN A 63 7.69 -28.31 13.37
C GLN A 63 6.48 -27.58 13.95
N LYS A 64 6.13 -27.88 15.21
CA LYS A 64 5.13 -27.10 15.95
C LYS A 64 5.72 -25.89 16.68
N GLU A 65 7.02 -25.64 16.55
CA GLU A 65 7.71 -24.52 17.21
C GLU A 65 8.80 -23.88 16.30
N LYS A 66 8.59 -23.81 14.98
CA LYS A 66 9.59 -23.24 14.05
C LYS A 66 9.11 -22.08 13.16
N PHE A 67 7.97 -21.48 13.47
CA PHE A 67 7.55 -20.21 12.85
C PHE A 67 8.06 -18.97 13.61
N ASP A 68 8.65 -19.15 14.78
CA ASP A 68 9.16 -18.05 15.62
C ASP A 68 10.70 -18.00 15.74
N GLU A 69 11.45 -18.94 15.15
CA GLU A 69 12.92 -19.07 15.36
C GLU A 69 13.79 -18.97 14.10
N GLU A 70 13.35 -18.27 13.06
CA GLU A 70 14.25 -17.85 11.96
C GLU A 70 14.19 -16.33 11.68
N PHE A 71 13.85 -15.52 12.70
CA PHE A 71 14.01 -14.07 12.67
C PHE A 71 15.41 -13.66 13.18
N SER A 72 16.46 -14.03 12.44
CA SER A 72 17.84 -13.60 12.75
C SER A 72 18.31 -12.39 11.93
N LYS A 73 17.40 -11.61 11.34
CA LYS A 73 17.70 -10.28 10.78
C LYS A 73 17.11 -9.24 11.72
N THR A 74 17.94 -8.33 12.21
CA THR A 74 17.56 -7.21 13.08
C THR A 74 16.39 -6.43 12.46
N THR A 75 15.21 -6.43 13.10
CA THR A 75 14.12 -5.54 12.68
C THR A 75 14.51 -4.08 12.90
N PHE A 76 13.89 -3.14 12.17
CA PHE A 76 14.14 -1.72 12.32
C PHE A 76 14.01 -1.27 13.78
N ASP A 77 15.02 -0.52 14.25
CA ASP A 77 15.22 -0.09 15.63
C ASP A 77 14.82 1.38 15.87
N GLY A 78 14.39 2.09 14.83
CA GLY A 78 14.04 3.51 14.92
C GLY A 78 15.18 4.45 14.57
N GLU A 79 16.42 3.96 14.38
CA GLU A 79 17.59 4.81 14.16
C GLU A 79 18.21 4.61 12.78
N ILE A 80 18.67 5.72 12.19
CA ILE A 80 19.36 5.73 10.89
C ILE A 80 20.57 6.65 11.02
N ASP A 81 21.75 6.14 10.64
CA ASP A 81 22.93 6.99 10.46
C ASP A 81 22.80 7.78 9.15
N PHE A 82 22.24 8.99 9.24
CA PHE A 82 21.99 9.84 8.08
C PHE A 82 23.26 10.29 7.38
N LYS A 83 24.37 10.45 8.11
CA LYS A 83 25.65 10.84 7.50
C LYS A 83 26.18 9.71 6.64
N LYS A 84 26.22 8.50 7.17
CA LYS A 84 26.62 7.31 6.40
C LYS A 84 25.65 7.06 5.23
N LEU A 85 24.36 7.30 5.41
CA LEU A 85 23.37 7.19 4.35
C LEU A 85 23.68 8.15 3.19
N GLU A 86 23.93 9.44 3.49
CA GLU A 86 24.27 10.44 2.49
C GLU A 86 25.56 10.07 1.73
N ASP A 87 26.60 9.64 2.45
CA ASP A 87 27.87 9.19 1.88
C ASP A 87 27.68 8.02 0.89
N ILE A 88 26.86 7.03 1.25
CA ILE A 88 26.55 5.89 0.37
C ILE A 88 25.79 6.35 -0.88
N LEU A 89 24.81 7.24 -0.73
CA LEU A 89 23.95 7.67 -1.83
C LEU A 89 24.67 8.58 -2.83
N MET A 90 25.66 9.36 -2.39
CA MET A 90 26.55 10.12 -3.28
C MET A 90 27.32 9.24 -4.28
N SER A 91 27.50 7.95 -3.97
CA SER A 91 28.21 7.00 -4.85
C SER A 91 27.39 6.51 -6.04
N ILE A 92 26.08 6.80 -6.09
CA ILE A 92 25.18 6.34 -7.15
C ILE A 92 25.54 7.03 -8.48
N LYS A 93 25.99 6.23 -9.45
CA LYS A 93 26.23 6.67 -10.83
C LYS A 93 24.91 6.77 -11.61
N SER A 94 24.96 7.44 -12.75
CA SER A 94 23.82 7.47 -13.70
C SER A 94 23.45 6.05 -14.14
N GLU A 95 22.17 5.71 -14.02
CA GLU A 95 21.63 4.36 -14.23
C GLU A 95 20.37 4.43 -15.09
N THR A 96 20.06 3.35 -15.83
CA THR A 96 18.80 3.23 -16.55
C THR A 96 17.68 2.85 -15.57
N LEU A 97 16.88 3.84 -15.16
CA LEU A 97 15.82 3.66 -14.17
C LEU A 97 14.49 3.25 -14.80
N ILE A 98 13.71 2.48 -14.04
CA ILE A 98 12.32 2.18 -14.35
C ILE A 98 11.53 3.49 -14.25
N LYS A 99 10.87 3.88 -15.34
CA LYS A 99 10.10 5.13 -15.40
C LYS A 99 8.84 5.01 -14.53
N LYS A 100 8.59 6.05 -13.73
CA LYS A 100 7.30 6.23 -13.08
C LYS A 100 6.24 6.55 -14.13
N LEU A 101 5.11 5.85 -14.06
CA LEU A 101 3.96 6.13 -14.92
C LEU A 101 2.89 6.96 -14.20
N PRO A 102 2.07 7.71 -14.97
CA PRO A 102 0.90 8.35 -14.42
C PRO A 102 -0.13 7.30 -13.99
N GLN A 103 -0.97 7.69 -13.03
CA GLN A 103 -1.86 6.80 -12.30
C GLN A 103 -2.88 6.12 -13.22
N HIS A 104 -3.34 6.81 -14.26
CA HIS A 104 -4.31 6.25 -15.21
C HIS A 104 -3.73 5.13 -16.07
N LYS A 105 -2.40 5.06 -16.27
CA LYS A 105 -1.74 3.93 -16.95
C LYS A 105 -1.62 2.70 -16.05
N ILE A 106 -1.58 2.91 -14.73
CA ILE A 106 -1.48 1.84 -13.73
C ILE A 106 -2.87 1.31 -13.35
N TYR A 107 -3.81 2.21 -13.07
CA TYR A 107 -5.11 1.96 -12.43
C TYR A 107 -6.32 2.32 -13.29
N ASN A 108 -6.11 2.55 -14.59
CA ASN A 108 -7.11 3.02 -15.55
C ASN A 108 -7.60 4.45 -15.24
N LEU A 109 -8.43 5.01 -16.11
CA LEU A 109 -8.91 6.40 -16.00
C LEU A 109 -9.63 6.69 -14.67
N ASN A 110 -10.28 5.69 -14.08
CA ASN A 110 -10.91 5.79 -12.75
C ASN A 110 -9.92 6.14 -11.62
N GLY A 111 -8.61 6.01 -11.84
CA GLY A 111 -7.53 6.38 -10.93
C GLY A 111 -6.75 7.62 -11.35
N ALA A 112 -7.14 8.32 -12.41
CA ALA A 112 -6.39 9.46 -12.93
C ALA A 112 -6.19 10.56 -11.89
N GLY A 113 -4.97 11.11 -11.80
CA GLY A 113 -4.65 12.24 -10.93
C GLY A 113 -4.80 11.98 -9.42
N MET A 114 -4.86 10.72 -8.95
CA MET A 114 -5.12 10.38 -7.55
C MET A 114 -4.16 9.34 -6.98
N MET A 115 -3.85 9.45 -5.69
CA MET A 115 -3.22 8.33 -4.98
C MET A 115 -4.13 7.09 -5.05
N HIS A 116 -3.53 5.91 -5.12
CA HIS A 116 -4.30 4.67 -5.26
C HIS A 116 -5.19 4.44 -4.02
N ARG A 117 -6.39 3.88 -4.23
CA ARG A 117 -7.41 3.72 -3.17
C ARG A 117 -6.94 2.87 -1.97
N PHE A 118 -5.95 1.99 -2.16
CA PHE A 118 -5.39 1.18 -1.08
C PHE A 118 -4.22 1.85 -0.35
N GLN A 119 -3.74 3.00 -0.83
CA GLN A 119 -2.72 3.83 -0.18
C GLN A 119 -3.40 4.75 0.83
N THR A 120 -4.03 4.14 1.83
CA THR A 120 -4.98 4.80 2.73
C THR A 120 -4.33 5.74 3.76
N LYS A 121 -3.01 5.62 3.94
CA LYS A 121 -2.23 6.30 4.97
C LYS A 121 -0.82 6.62 4.48
N ILE A 122 -0.17 7.61 5.08
CA ILE A 122 1.21 7.99 4.77
C ILE A 122 2.20 7.45 5.80
N LEU A 123 1.80 7.22 7.06
CA LEU A 123 2.73 6.73 8.07
C LEU A 123 3.39 5.38 7.69
N PRO A 124 2.68 4.38 7.12
CA PRO A 124 3.33 3.17 6.65
C PRO A 124 4.30 3.41 5.48
N VAL A 125 4.09 4.48 4.69
CA VAL A 125 5.01 4.89 3.61
C VAL A 125 6.30 5.45 4.21
N LYS A 126 6.20 6.40 5.15
CA LYS A 126 7.34 6.95 5.88
C LYS A 126 8.12 5.84 6.59
N PHE A 127 7.43 4.94 7.27
CA PHE A 127 8.05 3.80 7.96
C PHE A 127 8.81 2.87 6.99
N SER A 128 8.20 2.52 5.86
CA SER A 128 8.84 1.67 4.84
C SER A 128 10.06 2.33 4.20
N LEU A 129 10.02 3.66 4.04
CA LEU A 129 11.15 4.45 3.56
C LEU A 129 12.30 4.47 4.57
N MET A 130 12.00 4.60 5.87
CA MET A 130 12.98 4.47 6.95
C MET A 130 13.63 3.09 6.99
N CYS A 131 12.84 2.03 6.77
CA CYS A 131 13.37 0.67 6.64
C CYS A 131 14.37 0.54 5.47
N LEU A 132 14.04 1.11 4.30
CA LEU A 132 14.97 1.13 3.17
C LEU A 132 16.26 1.88 3.50
N SER A 133 16.16 3.05 4.13
CA SER A 133 17.34 3.82 4.57
C SER A 133 18.23 3.01 5.51
N LYS A 134 17.64 2.30 6.49
CA LYS A 134 18.38 1.43 7.40
C LYS A 134 19.09 0.32 6.64
N MET A 135 18.40 -0.36 5.74
CA MET A 135 18.99 -1.44 4.94
C MET A 135 20.16 -0.95 4.08
N ILE A 136 20.07 0.24 3.48
CA ILE A 136 21.18 0.85 2.71
C ILE A 136 22.42 1.03 3.60
N VAL A 137 22.23 1.56 4.82
CA VAL A 137 23.30 1.79 5.79
C VAL A 137 23.91 0.49 6.32
N GLU A 138 23.08 -0.50 6.64
CA GLU A 138 23.50 -1.80 7.19
C GLU A 138 24.21 -2.66 6.14
N GLN A 139 23.67 -2.71 4.92
CA GLN A 139 24.27 -3.46 3.80
C GLN A 139 25.47 -2.73 3.20
N ASN A 140 25.68 -1.46 3.55
CA ASN A 140 26.67 -0.58 2.93
C ASN A 140 26.56 -0.58 1.39
N SER A 141 25.33 -0.63 0.89
CA SER A 141 25.00 -0.72 -0.53
C SER A 141 23.90 0.28 -0.87
N PRO A 142 24.07 1.11 -1.91
CA PRO A 142 23.04 2.08 -2.29
C PRO A 142 21.79 1.43 -2.88
N TRP A 143 21.87 0.18 -3.33
CA TRP A 143 20.77 -0.54 -3.98
C TRP A 143 20.38 -1.76 -3.16
N VAL A 144 19.09 -1.89 -2.87
CA VAL A 144 18.50 -2.98 -2.09
C VAL A 144 17.51 -3.75 -2.94
N ASP A 145 17.47 -5.08 -2.83
CA ASP A 145 16.46 -5.89 -3.50
C ASP A 145 15.05 -5.58 -2.94
N LEU A 146 14.07 -5.35 -3.84
CA LEU A 146 12.72 -4.98 -3.44
C LEU A 146 12.02 -6.07 -2.59
N ASN A 147 12.28 -7.36 -2.84
CA ASN A 147 11.69 -8.43 -2.04
C ASN A 147 12.37 -8.54 -0.67
N GLU A 148 13.67 -8.29 -0.59
CA GLU A 148 14.35 -8.16 0.71
C GLU A 148 13.78 -7.00 1.51
N LEU A 149 13.57 -5.84 0.88
CA LEU A 149 12.92 -4.68 1.51
C LEU A 149 11.51 -5.03 2.00
N LYS A 150 10.70 -5.74 1.21
CA LYS A 150 9.35 -6.16 1.62
C LYS A 150 9.38 -6.99 2.89
N ASN A 151 10.25 -8.00 2.94
CA ASN A 151 10.34 -8.89 4.09
C ASN A 151 10.80 -8.12 5.33
N TYR A 152 11.88 -7.34 5.20
CA TYR A 152 12.41 -6.52 6.29
C TYR A 152 11.38 -5.50 6.80
N ALA A 153 10.71 -4.78 5.89
CA ALA A 153 9.70 -3.79 6.25
C ALA A 153 8.47 -4.45 6.89
N LEU A 154 8.05 -5.64 6.43
CA LEU A 154 6.91 -6.36 7.00
C LEU A 154 7.18 -6.79 8.44
N ASP A 155 8.35 -7.36 8.71
CA ASP A 155 8.71 -7.82 10.05
C ASP A 155 8.94 -6.65 11.00
N SER A 156 9.59 -5.59 10.50
CA SER A 156 9.74 -4.33 11.21
C SER A 156 8.40 -3.68 11.53
N ALA A 157 7.44 -3.70 10.59
CA ALA A 157 6.11 -3.16 10.78
C ALA A 157 5.32 -3.91 11.86
N LYS A 158 5.42 -5.25 11.90
CA LYS A 158 4.84 -6.05 12.98
C LYS A 158 5.47 -5.71 14.33
N SER A 159 6.80 -5.58 14.38
CA SER A 159 7.52 -5.17 15.60
C SER A 159 7.08 -3.79 16.08
N PHE A 160 6.98 -2.83 15.16
CA PHE A 160 6.51 -1.47 15.44
C PHE A 160 5.10 -1.45 16.01
N VAL A 161 4.14 -2.17 15.42
CA VAL A 161 2.77 -2.23 15.94
C VAL A 161 2.73 -2.85 17.34
N LYS A 162 3.50 -3.93 17.61
CA LYS A 162 3.59 -4.50 18.98
C LYS A 162 4.12 -3.47 19.99
N LYS A 163 5.15 -2.70 19.61
CA LYS A 163 5.72 -1.64 20.46
C LYS A 163 4.73 -0.49 20.68
N PHE A 164 4.03 -0.06 19.62
CA PHE A 164 3.00 0.97 19.71
C PHE A 164 1.84 0.55 20.62
N ASP A 165 1.36 -0.68 20.51
CA ASP A 165 0.29 -1.24 21.36
C ASP A 165 0.74 -1.36 22.83
N SER A 166 2.05 -1.48 23.08
CA SER A 166 2.61 -1.49 24.44
C SER A 166 2.92 -0.08 24.98
N SER A 167 2.66 0.97 24.22
CA SER A 167 3.02 2.36 24.57
C SER A 167 1.87 3.10 25.26
N SER A 168 2.19 4.19 25.97
CA SER A 168 1.19 5.05 26.61
C SER A 168 0.25 5.74 25.62
N ILE A 169 0.62 5.84 24.35
CA ILE A 169 -0.13 6.55 23.30
C ILE A 169 -1.02 5.65 22.44
N GLN A 170 -1.15 4.36 22.78
CA GLN A 170 -1.88 3.37 21.97
C GLN A 170 -3.31 3.81 21.59
N ASN A 171 -3.99 4.56 22.47
CA ASN A 171 -5.37 5.01 22.28
C ASN A 171 -5.47 6.43 21.70
N LYS A 172 -4.36 7.16 21.59
CA LYS A 172 -4.33 8.56 21.15
C LYS A 172 -4.34 8.67 19.64
N PHE A 173 -3.69 7.73 18.94
CA PHE A 173 -3.50 7.79 17.49
C PHE A 173 -4.03 6.53 16.79
N LYS A 174 -4.65 6.71 15.63
CA LYS A 174 -5.14 5.60 14.79
C LYS A 174 -4.04 5.02 13.89
N VAL A 175 -2.91 4.61 14.50
CA VAL A 175 -1.68 4.21 13.80
C VAL A 175 -1.82 2.89 13.05
N LYS A 176 -2.57 1.92 13.59
CA LYS A 176 -2.63 0.55 13.02
C LYS A 176 -3.19 0.48 11.59
N THR A 177 -3.88 1.53 11.12
CA THR A 177 -4.43 1.55 9.76
C THR A 177 -3.32 1.56 8.72
N GLY A 178 -3.34 0.61 7.79
CA GLY A 178 -2.34 0.51 6.72
C GLY A 178 -1.13 -0.38 7.08
N PHE A 179 -0.81 -0.53 8.37
CA PHE A 179 0.14 -1.53 8.85
C PHE A 179 -0.44 -2.96 8.78
N PRO A 180 0.42 -4.00 8.81
CA PRO A 180 -0.02 -5.39 8.91
C PRO A 180 -0.79 -5.64 10.20
N THR A 181 -1.88 -6.40 10.10
CA THR A 181 -2.61 -6.94 11.24
C THR A 181 -1.74 -8.00 11.93
N ILE A 182 -1.74 -7.99 13.25
CA ILE A 182 -1.08 -9.00 14.09
C ILE A 182 -2.16 -9.88 14.70
N ALA A 183 -1.85 -11.17 14.89
CA ALA A 183 -2.76 -12.10 15.56
C ALA A 183 -3.12 -11.58 16.96
N SER A 184 -4.40 -11.61 17.30
CA SER A 184 -4.96 -11.33 18.62
C SER A 184 -5.93 -12.44 18.99
N ASN A 185 -6.23 -12.60 20.27
CA ASN A 185 -7.09 -13.68 20.77
C ASN A 185 -8.59 -13.48 20.45
N GLU A 186 -8.95 -12.52 19.59
CA GLU A 186 -10.34 -12.09 19.32
C GLU A 186 -10.97 -12.75 18.07
N PHE A 187 -10.29 -13.69 17.41
CA PHE A 187 -10.78 -14.29 16.17
C PHE A 187 -11.77 -15.44 16.39
N LYS A 188 -12.77 -15.52 15.51
CA LYS A 188 -13.87 -16.49 15.57
C LYS A 188 -13.50 -17.87 15.00
N SER A 189 -12.45 -17.97 14.19
CA SER A 189 -11.90 -19.22 13.63
C SER A 189 -10.44 -19.03 13.17
N ASP A 190 -9.66 -20.12 13.12
CA ASP A 190 -8.25 -20.09 12.69
C ASP A 190 -8.09 -19.74 11.20
N ASP A 191 -8.98 -20.23 10.33
CA ASP A 191 -8.94 -19.98 8.88
C ASP A 191 -9.20 -18.52 8.51
N ASP A 192 -10.18 -17.89 9.16
CA ASP A 192 -10.48 -16.46 8.95
C ASP A 192 -9.31 -15.57 9.42
N MET A 193 -8.64 -15.97 10.50
CA MET A 193 -7.46 -15.29 11.00
C MET A 193 -6.31 -15.38 9.98
N HIS A 194 -5.98 -16.57 9.48
CA HIS A 194 -4.90 -16.74 8.50
C HIS A 194 -5.12 -15.90 7.25
N LEU A 195 -6.34 -15.89 6.72
CA LEU A 195 -6.68 -15.12 5.52
C LEU A 195 -6.57 -13.61 5.75
N LEU A 196 -7.01 -13.11 6.90
CA LEU A 196 -6.91 -11.70 7.26
C LEU A 196 -5.44 -11.26 7.39
N LEU A 197 -4.62 -12.04 8.11
CA LEU A 197 -3.20 -11.76 8.32
C LEU A 197 -2.45 -11.73 6.98
N ALA A 198 -2.69 -12.72 6.11
CA ALA A 198 -2.11 -12.80 4.78
C ALA A 198 -2.51 -11.61 3.91
N ARG A 199 -3.81 -11.25 3.88
CA ARG A 199 -4.30 -10.10 3.11
C ARG A 199 -3.70 -8.78 3.59
N SER A 200 -3.60 -8.58 4.90
CA SER A 200 -3.03 -7.34 5.44
C SER A 200 -1.54 -7.23 5.15
N SER A 201 -0.79 -8.33 5.25
CA SER A 201 0.65 -8.40 4.95
C SER A 201 0.92 -8.16 3.48
N LYS A 202 0.11 -8.78 2.60
CA LYS A 202 0.16 -8.55 1.15
C LYS A 202 -0.14 -7.08 0.83
N ARG A 203 -1.21 -6.51 1.39
CA ARG A 203 -1.55 -5.10 1.18
C ARG A 203 -0.40 -4.18 1.63
N PHE A 204 0.18 -4.41 2.81
CA PHE A 204 1.30 -3.62 3.30
C PHE A 204 2.49 -3.65 2.31
N THR A 205 2.94 -4.85 1.96
CA THR A 205 4.12 -5.06 1.09
C THR A 205 3.88 -4.63 -0.36
N GLU A 206 2.67 -4.73 -0.89
CA GLU A 206 2.37 -4.42 -2.29
C GLU A 206 1.90 -2.99 -2.54
N GLU A 207 1.15 -2.40 -1.60
CA GLU A 207 0.55 -1.07 -1.77
C GLU A 207 1.39 0.01 -1.12
N PHE A 208 2.10 -0.25 -0.02
CA PHE A 208 2.93 0.75 0.65
C PHE A 208 4.40 0.64 0.25
N VAL A 209 4.97 -0.57 0.24
CA VAL A 209 6.38 -0.77 -0.15
C VAL A 209 6.54 -0.73 -1.66
N GLY A 210 5.97 -1.70 -2.39
CA GLY A 210 5.93 -1.67 -3.85
C GLY A 210 5.77 -3.04 -4.49
N ARG A 211 5.37 -3.10 -5.76
CA ARG A 211 5.26 -4.37 -6.51
C ARG A 211 5.63 -4.19 -7.96
N LYS A 212 6.19 -5.26 -8.54
CA LYS A 212 6.37 -5.37 -9.98
C LYS A 212 5.00 -5.49 -10.66
N LEU A 213 4.82 -4.68 -11.69
CA LEU A 213 3.68 -4.74 -12.61
C LEU A 213 4.22 -5.18 -13.96
N GLN A 214 3.64 -6.25 -14.52
CA GLN A 214 3.96 -6.68 -15.88
C GLN A 214 2.90 -6.10 -16.81
N LYS A 215 3.31 -5.22 -17.71
CA LYS A 215 2.45 -4.63 -18.76
C LYS A 215 3.07 -4.90 -20.13
N HIS A 216 2.28 -4.75 -21.18
CA HIS A 216 2.75 -4.95 -22.57
C HIS A 216 3.95 -4.05 -22.92
N GLU A 217 4.05 -2.86 -22.33
CA GLU A 217 5.13 -1.88 -22.54
C GLU A 217 6.40 -2.16 -21.69
N GLY A 218 6.43 -3.28 -20.96
CA GLY A 218 7.59 -3.70 -20.15
C GLY A 218 7.34 -3.70 -18.64
N ILE A 219 8.43 -3.72 -17.89
CA ILE A 219 8.41 -3.78 -16.41
C ILE A 219 8.05 -2.40 -15.86
N GLN A 220 7.03 -2.37 -15.01
CA GLN A 220 6.58 -1.20 -14.28
C GLN A 220 6.54 -1.50 -12.78
N LEU A 221 6.38 -0.46 -11.96
CA LEU A 221 6.22 -0.59 -10.52
C LEU A 221 4.96 0.14 -10.04
N GLY A 222 4.27 -0.48 -9.10
CA GLY A 222 3.19 0.13 -8.32
C GLY A 222 3.55 0.15 -6.83
N GLY A 223 2.75 0.87 -6.05
CA GLY A 223 2.90 1.06 -4.61
C GLY A 223 3.43 2.44 -4.23
N SER A 224 3.10 2.87 -3.01
CA SER A 224 3.24 4.26 -2.56
C SER A 224 4.65 4.81 -2.68
N LEU A 225 5.68 4.06 -2.26
CA LEU A 225 7.07 4.56 -2.33
C LEU A 225 7.45 4.99 -3.75
N PHE A 226 7.08 4.19 -4.75
CA PHE A 226 7.39 4.47 -6.15
C PHE A 226 6.44 5.52 -6.73
N GLU A 227 5.13 5.38 -6.51
CA GLU A 227 4.11 6.28 -7.07
C GLU A 227 4.20 7.70 -6.49
N MET A 228 4.65 7.86 -5.24
CA MET A 228 4.92 9.18 -4.65
C MET A 228 6.30 9.73 -5.07
N GLY A 229 7.10 8.94 -5.79
CA GLY A 229 8.43 9.31 -6.28
C GLY A 229 9.47 9.44 -5.16
N LEU A 230 9.34 8.64 -4.09
CA LEU A 230 10.24 8.62 -2.94
C LEU A 230 11.38 7.61 -3.13
N ILE A 231 11.24 6.67 -4.06
CA ILE A 231 12.29 5.72 -4.42
C ILE A 231 12.57 5.75 -5.92
N LYS A 232 13.78 5.35 -6.29
CA LYS A 232 14.21 5.02 -7.65
C LYS A 232 14.33 3.51 -7.75
N ALA A 233 14.14 2.95 -8.94
CA ALA A 233 14.24 1.52 -9.16
C ALA A 233 14.91 1.19 -10.49
N LYS A 234 15.60 0.06 -10.53
CA LYS A 234 16.21 -0.51 -11.74
C LYS A 234 16.04 -2.03 -11.76
N ASN A 235 16.09 -2.60 -12.95
CA ASN A 235 16.26 -4.05 -13.07
C ASN A 235 17.73 -4.39 -12.84
N GLU A 236 17.98 -5.47 -12.10
CA GLU A 236 19.32 -6.04 -12.03
C GLU A 236 19.70 -6.63 -13.39
N LYS A 237 20.95 -6.41 -13.83
CA LYS A 237 21.44 -6.96 -15.10
C LYS A 237 21.41 -8.50 -15.02
N ASN A 238 20.87 -9.14 -16.05
CA ASN A 238 20.78 -10.61 -16.16
C ASN A 238 19.92 -11.28 -15.07
N SER A 239 18.99 -10.56 -14.46
CA SER A 239 18.15 -11.05 -13.36
C SER A 239 16.76 -10.43 -13.43
N SER A 240 15.75 -11.14 -12.91
CA SER A 240 14.38 -10.62 -12.79
C SER A 240 14.17 -9.73 -11.56
N LYS A 241 15.22 -9.53 -10.74
CA LYS A 241 15.20 -8.75 -9.51
C LYS A 241 15.06 -7.26 -9.78
N ILE A 242 14.29 -6.61 -8.91
CA ILE A 242 14.13 -5.16 -8.89
C ILE A 242 14.98 -4.63 -7.75
N LEU A 243 15.93 -3.77 -8.07
CA LEU A 243 16.73 -3.06 -7.10
C LEU A 243 16.13 -1.67 -6.89
N VAL A 244 16.02 -1.24 -5.64
CA VAL A 244 15.47 0.05 -5.23
C VAL A 244 16.46 0.84 -4.38
N THR A 245 16.34 2.16 -4.44
CA THR A 245 17.11 3.11 -3.64
C THR A 245 16.27 4.36 -3.38
N LEU A 246 16.72 5.26 -2.51
CA LEU A 246 16.03 6.53 -2.24
C LEU A 246 16.14 7.48 -3.44
N SER A 247 15.06 8.20 -3.75
CA SER A 247 15.15 9.41 -4.57
C SER A 247 15.62 10.59 -3.71
N GLU A 248 15.94 11.73 -4.33
CA GLU A 248 16.25 12.96 -3.60
C GLU A 248 15.08 13.36 -2.68
N SER A 249 13.85 13.23 -3.19
CA SER A 249 12.63 13.48 -2.44
C SER A 249 12.45 12.47 -1.29
N GLY A 250 12.85 11.21 -1.49
CA GLY A 250 12.86 10.21 -0.43
C GLY A 250 13.87 10.50 0.67
N GLN A 251 15.07 10.95 0.30
CA GLN A 251 16.10 11.37 1.26
C GLN A 251 15.64 12.56 2.11
N GLU A 252 15.09 13.60 1.46
CA GLU A 252 14.52 14.77 2.15
C GLU A 252 13.39 14.35 3.12
N PHE A 253 12.48 13.48 2.67
CA PHE A 253 11.38 13.06 3.53
C PHE A 253 11.85 12.23 4.71
N VAL A 254 12.81 11.32 4.51
CA VAL A 254 13.28 10.43 5.56
C VAL A 254 14.12 11.16 6.61
N SER A 255 14.83 12.24 6.25
CA SER A 255 15.64 13.04 7.18
C SER A 255 14.84 13.82 8.20
N TYR A 256 13.54 14.08 7.96
CA TYR A 256 12.69 14.69 8.99
C TYR A 256 12.41 13.70 10.12
N THR A 257 12.68 14.12 11.35
CA THR A 257 12.33 13.42 12.59
C THR A 257 10.83 13.13 12.62
N ASN A 258 10.46 11.86 12.87
CA ASN A 258 9.05 11.48 13.04
C ASN A 258 8.76 11.29 14.54
N PRO A 259 8.03 12.20 15.18
CA PRO A 259 7.89 12.22 16.64
C PRO A 259 7.16 10.98 17.18
N LEU A 260 6.29 10.35 16.38
CA LEU A 260 5.57 9.15 16.78
C LEU A 260 6.45 7.90 16.72
N ILE A 261 7.19 7.71 15.63
CA ILE A 261 8.12 6.57 15.48
C ILE A 261 9.22 6.66 16.55
N ASP A 262 9.83 7.83 16.71
CA ASP A 262 10.91 8.03 17.68
C ASP A 262 10.44 7.77 19.12
N PHE A 263 9.22 8.17 19.47
CA PHE A 263 8.66 7.88 20.79
C PHE A 263 8.42 6.38 20.99
N VAL A 264 7.85 5.69 19.99
CA VAL A 264 7.58 4.23 20.07
C VAL A 264 8.88 3.43 20.23
N TYR A 265 9.96 3.87 19.61
CA TYR A 265 11.28 3.27 19.74
C TYR A 265 12.10 3.79 20.93
N LYS A 266 11.56 4.74 21.71
CA LYS A 266 12.18 5.35 22.90
C LYS A 266 13.41 6.21 22.60
N ASN A 267 13.51 6.74 21.38
CA ASN A 267 14.52 7.72 20.97
C ASN A 267 14.21 9.10 21.56
N ILE A 268 12.95 9.37 21.89
CA ILE A 268 12.51 10.55 22.64
C ILE A 268 11.64 10.14 23.83
N SER A 269 11.71 10.91 24.91
CA SER A 269 10.88 10.71 26.11
C SER A 269 9.58 11.49 26.09
N LYS A 270 9.52 12.60 25.34
CA LYS A 270 8.35 13.48 25.27
C LYS A 270 7.27 12.85 24.39
N GLU A 271 6.07 12.73 24.94
CA GLU A 271 4.92 12.23 24.21
C GLU A 271 4.61 13.11 22.99
N PRO A 272 4.40 12.52 21.79
CA PRO A 272 4.05 13.28 20.60
C PRO A 272 2.64 13.86 20.71
N SER A 273 2.46 15.08 20.20
CA SER A 273 1.13 15.69 20.04
C SER A 273 0.45 15.29 18.73
N SER A 274 1.20 14.82 17.74
CA SER A 274 0.77 14.55 16.37
C SER A 274 1.53 13.35 15.78
N ILE A 275 0.99 12.75 14.71
CA ILE A 275 1.64 11.64 13.99
C ILE A 275 2.87 12.12 13.20
N PHE A 276 2.76 13.31 12.60
CA PHE A 276 3.75 13.90 11.72
C PHE A 276 4.20 15.25 12.23
N SER A 277 5.50 15.52 12.12
CA SER A 277 6.06 16.84 12.38
C SER A 277 5.53 17.90 11.39
N GLN A 278 5.73 19.17 11.70
CA GLN A 278 5.38 20.27 10.77
C GLN A 278 6.13 20.15 9.44
N GLN A 279 7.39 19.72 9.46
CA GLN A 279 8.21 19.53 8.25
C GLN A 279 7.63 18.42 7.36
N GLU A 280 7.26 17.28 7.95
CA GLU A 280 6.64 16.17 7.22
C GLU A 280 5.29 16.58 6.60
N ARG A 281 4.47 17.34 7.33
CA ARG A 281 3.20 17.90 6.82
C ARG A 281 3.43 18.82 5.61
N GLN A 282 4.38 19.74 5.73
CA GLN A 282 4.72 20.68 4.67
C GLN A 282 5.27 19.95 3.44
N PHE A 283 6.13 18.95 3.66
CA PHE A 283 6.65 18.11 2.58
C PHE A 283 5.53 17.38 1.84
N TYR A 284 4.58 16.77 2.56
CA TYR A 284 3.43 16.12 1.92
C TYR A 284 2.66 17.10 1.03
N LEU A 285 2.28 18.26 1.57
CA LEU A 285 1.46 19.24 0.85
C LEU A 285 2.18 19.91 -0.32
N LYS A 286 3.50 20.14 -0.21
CA LYS A 286 4.28 20.86 -1.22
C LYS A 286 4.99 19.96 -2.23
N LYS A 287 5.25 18.69 -1.91
CA LYS A 287 6.09 17.79 -2.73
C LYS A 287 5.38 16.50 -3.13
N ILE A 288 4.58 15.88 -2.24
CA ILE A 288 3.89 14.62 -2.56
C ILE A 288 2.56 14.89 -3.25
N LEU A 289 1.65 15.60 -2.59
CA LEU A 289 0.29 15.83 -3.06
C LEU A 289 0.23 16.47 -4.46
N PRO A 290 1.09 17.46 -4.81
CA PRO A 290 1.08 18.06 -6.14
C PRO A 290 1.45 17.12 -7.29
N LYS A 291 1.97 15.92 -7.01
CA LYS A 291 2.22 14.88 -8.04
C LYS A 291 0.94 14.14 -8.46
N PHE A 292 -0.20 14.46 -7.85
CA PHE A 292 -1.50 13.85 -8.08
C PHE A 292 -2.50 14.98 -8.37
N ASP A 293 -2.55 15.42 -9.62
CA ASP A 293 -3.17 16.69 -10.03
C ASP A 293 -4.61 16.87 -9.55
N PHE A 294 -5.47 15.87 -9.81
CA PHE A 294 -6.86 15.89 -9.36
C PHE A 294 -6.94 15.96 -7.83
N GLU A 295 -6.23 15.06 -7.13
CA GLU A 295 -6.30 15.00 -5.67
C GLU A 295 -5.81 16.29 -5.03
N ASN A 296 -4.75 16.90 -5.58
CA ASN A 296 -4.24 18.18 -5.13
C ASN A 296 -5.30 19.29 -5.27
N ASN A 297 -5.95 19.39 -6.43
CA ASN A 297 -7.00 20.38 -6.66
C ASN A 297 -8.22 20.15 -5.76
N PHE A 298 -8.63 18.89 -5.60
CA PHE A 298 -9.73 18.52 -4.72
C PHE A 298 -9.42 18.87 -3.25
N VAL A 299 -8.20 18.59 -2.77
CA VAL A 299 -7.78 18.98 -1.42
C VAL A 299 -7.77 20.50 -1.24
N LYS A 300 -7.28 21.26 -2.23
CA LYS A 300 -7.37 22.73 -2.21
C LYS A 300 -8.82 23.21 -2.13
N ASN A 301 -9.74 22.55 -2.83
CA ASN A 301 -11.16 22.85 -2.76
C ASN A 301 -11.71 22.62 -1.34
N LEU A 302 -11.45 21.44 -0.75
CA LEU A 302 -11.83 21.12 0.63
C LEU A 302 -11.28 22.14 1.62
N MET A 303 -10.02 22.54 1.47
CA MET A 303 -9.36 23.50 2.35
C MET A 303 -10.00 24.90 2.33
N LYS A 304 -10.83 25.27 1.35
CA LYS A 304 -11.58 26.54 1.37
C LYS A 304 -12.65 26.57 2.46
N HIS A 305 -13.09 25.41 2.92
CA HIS A 305 -14.12 25.27 3.94
C HIS A 305 -13.48 25.18 5.33
N GLN A 306 -13.87 26.09 6.23
CA GLN A 306 -13.46 26.01 7.64
C GLN A 306 -14.09 24.80 8.34
N GLU A 307 -15.32 24.47 7.96
CA GLU A 307 -16.05 23.32 8.44
C GLU A 307 -16.82 22.69 7.28
N ILE A 308 -16.88 21.36 7.27
CA ILE A 308 -17.70 20.57 6.34
C ILE A 308 -18.66 19.74 7.18
N THR A 309 -19.95 20.04 7.07
CA THR A 309 -20.98 19.50 7.96
C THR A 309 -21.13 18.00 7.84
N HIS A 310 -21.13 17.46 6.62
CA HIS A 310 -21.37 16.03 6.41
C HIS A 310 -20.55 15.41 5.28
N SER A 311 -20.24 14.13 5.40
CA SER A 311 -19.47 13.35 4.41
C SER A 311 -20.19 13.16 3.08
N SER A 312 -21.50 13.47 2.99
CA SER A 312 -22.22 13.52 1.71
C SER A 312 -21.67 14.60 0.81
N ASP A 313 -21.39 15.77 1.39
CA ASP A 313 -20.98 16.96 0.66
C ASP A 313 -19.62 16.72 0.01
N ILE A 314 -18.71 16.10 0.76
CA ILE A 314 -17.40 15.67 0.27
C ILE A 314 -17.53 14.70 -0.92
N LYS A 315 -18.50 13.77 -0.89
CA LYS A 315 -18.71 12.79 -1.97
C LYS A 315 -19.32 13.45 -3.21
N GLU A 316 -20.23 14.39 -3.02
CA GLU A 316 -20.84 15.15 -4.10
C GLU A 316 -19.80 16.02 -4.81
N TRP A 317 -19.01 16.78 -4.05
CA TRP A 317 -17.91 17.58 -4.60
C TRP A 317 -16.86 16.72 -5.28
N PHE A 318 -16.47 15.59 -4.66
CA PHE A 318 -15.52 14.67 -5.28
C PHE A 318 -16.02 14.20 -6.65
N LYS A 319 -17.29 13.78 -6.74
CA LYS A 319 -17.87 13.29 -7.99
C LYS A 319 -17.85 14.39 -9.06
N LYS A 320 -18.33 15.58 -8.72
CA LYS A 320 -18.39 16.73 -9.63
C LYS A 320 -16.99 17.13 -10.11
N ASP A 321 -16.06 17.37 -9.19
CA ASP A 321 -14.71 17.83 -9.49
C ASP A 321 -13.96 16.77 -10.33
N PHE A 322 -14.21 15.47 -10.09
CA PHE A 322 -13.55 14.40 -10.84
C PHE A 322 -14.09 14.27 -12.27
N GLU A 323 -15.40 14.42 -12.45
CA GLU A 323 -16.03 14.45 -13.77
C GLU A 323 -15.53 15.65 -14.59
N GLU A 324 -15.41 16.83 -13.97
CA GLU A 324 -14.80 18.02 -14.59
C GLU A 324 -13.34 17.77 -14.98
N TYR A 325 -12.52 17.26 -14.04
CA TYR A 325 -11.13 16.92 -14.32
C TYR A 325 -10.98 15.93 -15.49
N CYS A 326 -11.85 14.92 -15.58
CA CYS A 326 -11.80 13.95 -16.67
C CYS A 326 -12.16 14.59 -18.02
N LYS A 327 -13.17 15.48 -18.06
CA LYS A 327 -13.52 16.21 -19.29
C LYS A 327 -12.36 17.08 -19.79
N ASP A 328 -11.64 17.72 -18.88
CA ASP A 328 -10.54 18.63 -19.23
C ASP A 328 -9.28 17.88 -19.69
N ASN A 329 -8.97 16.74 -19.06
CA ASN A 329 -7.70 16.02 -19.29
C ASN A 329 -7.84 14.81 -20.23
N PHE A 330 -9.05 14.30 -20.41
CA PHE A 330 -9.38 13.14 -21.23
C PHE A 330 -10.71 13.37 -21.99
N PRO A 331 -10.80 14.40 -22.85
CA PRO A 331 -12.05 14.85 -23.47
C PRO A 331 -12.72 13.77 -24.35
N ASP A 332 -11.94 12.85 -24.90
CA ASP A 332 -12.42 11.77 -25.76
C ASP A 332 -12.88 10.52 -24.98
N GLU A 333 -12.73 10.52 -23.65
CA GLU A 333 -13.00 9.36 -22.80
C GLU A 333 -14.21 9.61 -21.89
N HIS A 334 -15.20 8.71 -21.94
CA HIS A 334 -16.34 8.79 -21.04
C HIS A 334 -16.03 8.07 -19.71
N VAL A 335 -15.59 8.84 -18.71
CA VAL A 335 -15.25 8.31 -17.37
C VAL A 335 -16.38 8.57 -16.39
N THR A 336 -16.98 7.51 -15.86
CA THR A 336 -17.95 7.58 -14.76
C THR A 336 -17.53 6.70 -13.59
N LEU A 337 -17.53 7.28 -12.39
CA LEU A 337 -17.25 6.55 -11.16
C LEU A 337 -18.54 6.02 -10.54
N GLN A 338 -18.53 4.73 -10.19
CA GLN A 338 -19.58 4.15 -9.35
C GLN A 338 -19.60 4.81 -7.97
N GLU A 339 -20.78 4.96 -7.36
CA GLU A 339 -20.97 5.62 -6.06
C GLU A 339 -20.06 5.05 -4.95
N ASN A 340 -19.90 3.73 -4.92
CA ASN A 340 -19.03 3.09 -3.94
C ASN A 340 -17.55 3.50 -4.14
N SER A 341 -17.11 3.70 -5.39
CA SER A 341 -15.75 4.17 -5.68
C SER A 341 -15.56 5.61 -5.21
N VAL A 342 -16.54 6.49 -5.46
CA VAL A 342 -16.56 7.86 -4.93
C VAL A 342 -16.45 7.85 -3.41
N ARG A 343 -17.31 7.07 -2.74
CA ARG A 343 -17.31 6.92 -1.27
C ARG A 343 -15.95 6.50 -0.74
N VAL A 344 -15.35 5.45 -1.32
CA VAL A 344 -14.05 4.93 -0.85
C VAL A 344 -12.94 5.96 -1.07
N ARG A 345 -12.87 6.59 -2.24
CA ARG A 345 -11.81 7.55 -2.57
C ARG A 345 -11.91 8.83 -1.73
N ALA A 346 -13.08 9.43 -1.64
CA ALA A 346 -13.31 10.63 -0.83
C ALA A 346 -12.95 10.39 0.66
N ASN A 347 -13.39 9.25 1.22
CA ASN A 347 -13.05 8.89 2.59
C ASN A 347 -11.54 8.62 2.78
N THR A 348 -10.87 8.08 1.78
CA THR A 348 -9.43 7.81 1.81
C THR A 348 -8.65 9.12 1.83
N ILE A 349 -9.01 10.08 0.99
CA ILE A 349 -8.41 11.43 0.96
C ILE A 349 -8.60 12.10 2.32
N MET A 350 -9.83 12.16 2.83
CA MET A 350 -10.08 12.71 4.17
C MET A 350 -9.33 11.97 5.27
N GLY A 351 -9.19 10.65 5.14
CA GLY A 351 -8.41 9.81 6.04
C GLY A 351 -6.93 10.21 6.10
N ARG A 352 -6.33 10.62 4.98
CA ARG A 352 -4.96 11.17 4.91
C ARG A 352 -4.90 12.59 5.46
N LEU A 353 -5.87 13.45 5.13
CA LEU A 353 -5.91 14.82 5.66
C LEU A 353 -6.03 14.84 7.19
N MET A 354 -6.82 13.94 7.78
CA MET A 354 -6.89 13.77 9.24
C MET A 354 -5.61 13.19 9.83
N GLU A 355 -4.88 12.33 9.10
CA GLU A 355 -3.59 11.80 9.57
C GLU A 355 -2.53 12.90 9.72
N PHE A 356 -2.59 13.92 8.85
CA PHE A 356 -1.76 15.12 8.93
C PHE A 356 -2.37 16.25 9.76
N GLU A 357 -3.49 16.02 10.46
CA GLU A 357 -4.17 17.05 11.26
C GLU A 357 -4.55 18.31 10.45
N ILE A 358 -4.83 18.15 9.17
CA ILE A 358 -5.35 19.23 8.32
C ILE A 358 -6.82 19.46 8.64
N PHE A 359 -7.55 18.36 8.83
CA PHE A 359 -8.91 18.33 9.33
C PHE A 359 -8.97 17.46 10.59
N THR A 360 -9.86 17.82 11.50
CA THR A 360 -10.30 16.95 12.59
C THR A 360 -11.76 16.57 12.35
N LYS A 361 -12.19 15.47 12.97
CA LYS A 361 -13.59 15.05 12.99
C LYS A 361 -13.95 14.72 14.42
N ASP A 362 -15.16 15.09 14.85
CA ASP A 362 -15.71 14.61 16.11
C ASP A 362 -15.58 13.07 16.19
N PRO A 363 -14.88 12.52 17.20
CA PRO A 363 -14.73 11.09 17.40
C PRO A 363 -16.06 10.34 17.50
N GLN A 364 -17.12 11.00 18.00
CA GLN A 364 -18.46 10.41 18.14
C GLN A 364 -19.24 10.39 16.83
N SER A 365 -18.84 11.22 15.85
CA SER A 365 -19.52 11.28 14.58
C SER A 365 -18.93 10.35 13.52
N LYS A 366 -19.82 9.57 12.90
CA LYS A 366 -19.48 8.77 11.72
C LYS A 366 -19.25 9.64 10.49
N SER A 367 -20.00 10.73 10.34
CA SER A 367 -20.11 11.45 9.06
C SER A 367 -19.66 12.91 9.08
N GLY A 368 -19.29 13.50 10.21
CA GLY A 368 -18.95 14.92 10.33
C GLY A 368 -19.64 15.60 11.53
N PRO A 369 -19.31 16.83 11.88
CA PRO A 369 -18.57 17.78 11.06
C PRO A 369 -17.07 17.48 10.99
N TYR A 370 -16.45 17.91 9.89
CA TYR A 370 -15.00 17.98 9.74
C TYR A 370 -14.57 19.43 9.88
N THR A 371 -13.65 19.73 10.81
CA THR A 371 -13.19 21.08 11.08
C THR A 371 -11.74 21.24 10.64
N ARG A 372 -11.45 22.26 9.84
CA ARG A 372 -10.10 22.60 9.40
C ARG A 372 -9.30 23.17 10.58
N MET A 373 -8.10 22.66 10.83
CA MET A 373 -7.27 23.19 11.92
C MET A 373 -6.73 24.59 11.59
N LYS A 374 -6.73 25.49 12.58
CA LYS A 374 -6.42 26.93 12.39
C LYS A 374 -4.93 27.25 12.22
N ASN A 375 -4.01 26.38 12.67
CA ASN A 375 -2.56 26.62 12.63
C ASN A 375 -1.94 26.41 11.23
N MET A 376 -2.68 26.78 10.20
CA MET A 376 -2.39 26.49 8.80
C MET A 376 -2.18 27.79 8.00
N GLU A 377 -2.02 28.94 8.67
CA GLU A 377 -1.82 30.26 8.03
C GLU A 377 -0.59 30.31 7.10
N ASP A 378 0.31 29.32 7.19
CA ASP A 378 1.52 29.19 6.36
C ASP A 378 1.42 28.09 5.26
N LEU A 379 0.23 27.67 4.87
CA LEU A 379 0.06 26.69 3.79
C LEU A 379 -0.41 27.34 2.49
N PRO A 380 0.30 27.09 1.37
CA PRO A 380 0.13 27.80 0.11
C PRO A 380 -1.22 27.58 -0.56
#